data_AF-A0A520BJB4-F1
#
_entry.id   AF-A0A520BJB4-F1
#
_cell.length_a   1.000
_cell.length_b   1.000
_cell.length_c   1.000
_cell.angle_alpha   90.00
_cell.angle_beta   90.00
_cell.angle_gamma   90.00
#
_symmetry.space_group_name_H-M   'P 1'
#
loop_
_entity.id
_entity.type
_entity.pdbx_description
1 polymer ?
#
loop_
_entity_poly.entity_id
_entity_poly.type
_entity_poly.pdbx_seq_one_letter_code
_entity_poly.pdbx_strand_id
1 'polypeptide(L)'
;MYPAYQAHADLLWPLRAAAKLSLAALQDPWLAQAGGLPARQWKAASSVFELAQVTHARPPWQIDEVKVRNESWPVSEETVMTTPF
;
A
#
# COMPACT_ATOMS: atom_id res chain seq x y z
N MET A 1 -16.04 19.89 -6.06
CA MET A 1 -15.18 18.75 -6.48
C MET A 1 -14.63 17.99 -5.28
N TYR A 2 -13.95 18.65 -4.33
CA TYR A 2 -13.36 18.01 -3.14
C TYR A 2 -14.33 17.14 -2.28
N PRO A 3 -15.60 17.55 -2.02
CA PRO A 3 -16.50 16.77 -1.16
C PRO A 3 -16.85 15.38 -1.70
N ALA A 4 -16.92 15.21 -3.03
CA ALA A 4 -17.21 13.91 -3.64
C ALA A 4 -16.06 12.91 -3.43
N TYR A 5 -14.81 13.39 -3.53
CA TYR A 5 -13.63 12.58 -3.24
C TYR A 5 -13.56 12.21 -1.77
N GLN A 6 -13.88 13.14 -0.87
CA GLN A 6 -13.88 12.88 0.56
C GLN A 6 -14.95 11.85 0.94
N ALA A 7 -16.18 12.00 0.44
CA ALA A 7 -17.25 11.03 0.69
C ALA A 7 -16.89 9.62 0.18
N HIS A 8 -16.24 9.52 -0.98
CA HIS A 8 -15.76 8.24 -1.50
C HIS A 8 -14.65 7.65 -0.61
N ALA A 9 -13.69 8.46 -0.17
CA ALA A 9 -12.65 8.01 0.75
C ALA A 9 -13.22 7.52 2.08
N ASP A 10 -14.20 8.24 2.64
CA ASP A 10 -14.87 7.88 3.89
C ASP A 10 -15.66 6.56 3.74
N LEU A 11 -16.35 6.38 2.62
CA LEU A 11 -17.09 5.14 2.31
C LEU A 11 -16.16 3.91 2.23
N LEU A 12 -14.93 4.09 1.74
CA LEU A 12 -13.92 3.02 1.66
C LEU A 12 -13.14 2.80 2.95
N TRP A 13 -13.25 3.68 3.95
CA TRP A 13 -12.50 3.58 5.20
C TRP A 13 -12.62 2.22 5.91
N PRO A 14 -13.82 1.64 6.14
CA PRO A 14 -13.93 0.37 6.86
C PRO A 14 -13.28 -0.79 6.09
N LEU A 15 -13.38 -0.79 4.76
CA LEU A 15 -12.76 -1.81 3.92
C LEU A 15 -11.23 -1.74 3.97
N ARG A 16 -10.66 -0.53 4.00
CA ARG A 16 -9.23 -0.30 4.18
C ARG A 16 -8.74 -0.74 5.56
N ALA A 17 -9.52 -0.47 6.62
CA ALA A 17 -9.20 -0.92 7.97
C ALA A 17 -9.17 -2.46 8.05
N ALA A 18 -10.16 -3.13 7.45
CA ALA A 18 -10.19 -4.59 7.36
C ALA A 18 -8.99 -5.15 6.56
N ALA A 19 -8.65 -4.53 5.43
CA ALA A 19 -7.49 -4.90 4.62
C ALA A 19 -6.18 -4.82 5.44
N LYS A 20 -5.97 -3.73 6.18
CA LYS A 20 -4.76 -3.54 7.00
C LYS A 20 -4.65 -4.58 8.12
N LEU A 21 -5.75 -4.89 8.80
CA LEU A 21 -5.80 -5.95 9.81
C LEU A 21 -5.54 -7.33 9.20
N SER A 22 -6.12 -7.60 8.02
CA SER A 22 -5.94 -8.87 7.32
C SER A 22 -4.49 -9.10 6.86
N LEU A 23 -3.76 -8.05 6.49
CA LEU A 23 -2.37 -8.15 6.03
C LEU A 23 -1.45 -8.72 7.12
N ALA A 24 -1.63 -8.30 8.37
CA ALA A 24 -0.85 -8.85 9.50
C ALA A 24 -1.07 -10.37 9.66
N ALA A 25 -2.32 -10.83 9.52
CA ALA A 25 -2.65 -12.25 9.59
C ALA A 25 -2.18 -13.04 8.35
N LEU A 26 -2.26 -12.43 7.15
CA LEU A 26 -1.87 -13.05 5.88
C LEU A 26 -0.35 -13.09 5.65
N GLN A 27 0.42 -12.35 6.46
CA GLN A 27 1.88 -12.43 6.49
C GLN A 27 2.39 -13.61 7.31
N ASP A 28 1.54 -14.23 8.14
CA ASP A 28 1.89 -15.42 8.91
C ASP A 28 2.08 -16.63 7.96
N PRO A 29 3.29 -17.23 7.88
CA PRO A 29 3.56 -18.39 7.05
C PRO A 29 2.62 -19.57 7.34
N TRP A 30 2.17 -19.73 8.59
CA TRP A 30 1.29 -20.82 8.99
C TRP A 30 -0.07 -20.72 8.30
N LEU A 31 -0.62 -19.51 8.20
CA LEU A 31 -1.90 -19.24 7.55
C LEU A 31 -1.81 -19.43 6.03
N ALA A 32 -0.66 -19.11 5.44
CA ALA A 32 -0.39 -19.31 4.01
C ALA A 32 -0.28 -20.80 3.63
N GLN A 33 0.18 -21.65 4.56
CA GLN A 33 0.35 -23.10 4.36
C GLN A 33 -0.94 -23.90 4.61
N ALA A 34 -1.93 -23.32 5.29
CA ALA A 34 -3.18 -23.99 5.68
C ALA A 34 -4.12 -24.37 4.50
N GLY A 35 -3.70 -24.18 3.24
CA GLY A 35 -4.24 -24.84 2.04
C GLY A 35 -5.66 -24.47 1.60
N GLY A 36 -6.47 -23.83 2.44
CA GLY A 36 -7.90 -23.59 2.18
C GLY A 36 -8.27 -22.20 1.68
N LEU A 37 -7.40 -21.19 1.88
CA LEU A 37 -7.68 -19.80 1.49
C LEU A 37 -6.78 -19.37 0.33
N PRO A 38 -7.27 -18.59 -0.65
CA PRO A 38 -6.46 -17.95 -1.68
C PRO A 38 -5.63 -16.80 -1.06
N ALA A 39 -4.76 -17.14 -0.10
CA ALA A 39 -4.04 -16.20 0.76
C ALA A 39 -3.18 -15.23 -0.05
N ARG A 40 -2.62 -15.69 -1.17
CA ARG A 40 -1.87 -14.84 -2.11
C ARG A 40 -2.76 -13.77 -2.75
N GLN A 41 -3.96 -14.13 -3.20
CA GLN A 41 -4.92 -13.20 -3.81
C GLN A 41 -5.45 -12.20 -2.78
N TRP A 42 -5.79 -12.68 -1.58
CA TRP A 42 -6.20 -11.82 -0.47
C TRP A 42 -5.10 -10.85 -0.06
N LYS A 43 -3.85 -11.32 0.06
CA LYS A 43 -2.70 -10.46 0.33
C LYS A 43 -2.56 -9.37 -0.73
N ALA A 44 -2.65 -9.73 -2.01
CA ALA A 44 -2.57 -8.77 -3.10
C ALA A 44 -3.71 -7.74 -3.05
N ALA A 45 -4.96 -8.18 -2.85
CA ALA A 45 -6.11 -7.29 -2.73
C ALA A 45 -5.97 -6.32 -1.54
N SER A 46 -5.55 -6.83 -0.38
CA SER A 46 -5.38 -6.01 0.82
C SER A 46 -4.24 -4.99 0.65
N SER A 47 -3.14 -5.34 -0.03
CA SER A 47 -2.09 -4.37 -0.39
C SER A 47 -2.59 -3.27 -1.31
N VAL A 48 -3.46 -3.58 -2.28
CA VAL A 48 -4.09 -2.55 -3.14
C VAL A 48 -4.93 -1.58 -2.30
N PHE A 49 -5.73 -2.08 -1.36
CA PHE A 49 -6.53 -1.22 -0.48
C PHE A 49 -5.70 -0.37 0.48
N GLU A 50 -4.57 -0.89 0.96
CA GLU A 50 -3.63 -0.11 1.76
C GLU A 50 -3.05 1.06 0.95
N LEU A 51 -2.66 0.82 -0.30
CA LEU A 51 -2.11 1.84 -1.20
C LEU A 51 -3.16 2.83 -1.75
N ALA A 52 -4.44 2.44 -1.76
CA ALA A 52 -5.52 3.28 -2.27
C ALA A 52 -5.94 4.43 -1.33
N GLN A 53 -5.31 4.55 -0.16
CA GLN A 53 -5.60 5.64 0.78
C GLN A 53 -5.18 7.00 0.21
N VAL A 54 -6.14 7.94 0.16
CA VAL A 54 -5.83 9.36 -0.05
C VAL A 54 -5.02 9.87 1.15
N THR A 55 -3.81 10.33 0.88
CA THR A 55 -2.89 10.90 1.88
C THR A 55 -2.16 12.09 1.28
N HIS A 56 -1.96 13.13 2.09
CA HIS A 56 -1.10 14.27 1.75
C HIS A 56 0.37 14.01 2.09
N ALA A 57 0.63 13.03 2.97
CA ALA A 57 1.97 12.58 3.28
C ALA A 57 2.45 11.61 2.20
N ARG A 58 3.67 11.82 1.72
CA ARG A 58 4.35 10.92 0.79
C ARG A 58 4.76 9.62 1.53
N PRO A 59 4.27 8.43 1.13
CA PRO A 59 4.71 7.18 1.72
C PRO A 59 6.18 6.87 1.43
N PRO A 60 6.90 6.18 2.33
CA PRO A 60 8.22 5.65 2.03
C PRO A 60 8.07 4.44 1.09
N TRP A 61 8.23 4.67 -0.21
CA TRP A 61 8.05 3.64 -1.24
C TRP A 61 9.15 2.56 -1.23
N GLN A 62 10.25 2.79 -0.50
CA GLN A 62 11.36 1.84 -0.34
C GLN A 62 11.95 1.40 -1.70
N ILE A 63 12.07 2.35 -2.63
CA ILE A 63 12.68 2.13 -3.93
C ILE A 63 14.12 2.63 -3.82
N ASP A 64 15.00 1.82 -3.22
CA ASP A 64 16.40 2.21 -2.98
C ASP A 64 17.28 1.99 -4.22
N GLU A 65 16.91 1.05 -5.09
CA GLU A 65 17.65 0.72 -6.31
C GLU A 65 16.75 0.36 -7.49
N VAL A 66 17.22 0.63 -8.71
CA VAL A 66 16.57 0.21 -9.97
C VAL A 66 17.56 -0.49 -10.88
N LYS A 67 17.10 -1.52 -11.59
CA LYS A 67 17.93 -2.25 -12.56
C LYS A 67 17.74 -1.69 -13.97
N VAL A 68 18.84 -1.22 -14.57
CA VAL A 68 18.86 -0.77 -15.97
C VAL A 68 19.96 -1.55 -16.68
N ARG A 69 19.60 -2.30 -17.73
CA ARG A 69 20.56 -3.12 -18.51
C ARG A 69 21.44 -4.03 -17.64
N ASN A 70 20.84 -4.67 -16.64
CA ASN A 70 21.51 -5.55 -15.66
C ASN A 70 22.47 -4.86 -14.68
N GLU A 71 22.54 -3.54 -14.67
CA GLU A 71 23.28 -2.74 -13.70
C GLU A 71 22.33 -2.14 -12.67
N SER A 72 22.72 -2.13 -11.39
CA SER A 72 21.93 -1.54 -10.31
C SER A 72 22.30 -0.07 -10.13
N TRP A 73 21.29 0.79 -10.14
CA TRP A 73 21.43 2.23 -9.96
C TRP A 73 20.72 2.64 -8.67
N PRO A 74 21.41 3.35 -7.75
CA PRO A 74 20.78 3.83 -6.52
C PRO A 74 19.76 4.94 -6.84
N VAL A 75 18.68 4.98 -6.09
CA VAL A 75 17.66 6.02 -6.17
C VAL A 75 17.74 6.88 -4.91
N SER A 76 17.85 8.20 -5.09
CA SER A 76 17.81 9.17 -4.00
C SER A 76 16.58 10.06 -4.15
N GLU A 77 15.80 10.18 -3.09
CA GLU A 77 14.60 11.01 -3.06
C GLU A 77 14.92 12.35 -2.37
N GLU A 78 14.65 13.45 -3.05
CA GLU A 78 14.89 14.80 -2.53
C GLU A 78 13.58 15.60 -2.52
N THR A 79 13.24 16.18 -1.36
CA THR A 79 12.08 17.05 -1.21
C THR A 79 12.44 18.47 -1.65
N VAL A 80 12.02 18.85 -2.86
CA VAL A 80 12.27 20.20 -3.42
C VAL A 80 11.27 21.23 -2.89
N MET A 81 10.06 20.80 -2.53
CA MET A 81 8.98 21.67 -2.00
C MET A 81 8.08 20.87 -1.08
N THR A 82 7.69 21.46 0.06
CA THR A 82 6.71 20.90 1.00
C THR A 82 5.59 21.92 1.19
N THR A 83 4.34 21.46 1.12
CA THR A 83 3.18 22.24 1.57
C THR A 83 2.80 21.82 2.99
N PRO A 84 2.26 22.72 3.83
CA PRO A 84 1.75 22.35 5.16
C PRO A 84 0.59 21.36 5.01
N PHE A 85 -0.33 21.69 4.10
CA PHE A 85 -1.38 20.88 3.47
C PHE A 85 -1.96 21.75 2.34
#